data_AF-A0A010RPS5-F1
#
_entry.id   AF-A0A010RPS5-F1
#
_cell.length_a   1.000
_cell.length_b   1.000
_cell.length_c   1.000
_cell.angle_alpha   90.00
_cell.angle_beta   90.00
_cell.angle_gamma   90.00
#
_symmetry.space_group_name_H-M   'P 1'
#
loop_
_entity.id
_entity.type
_entity.pdbx_description
1 polymer ?
#
loop_
_entity_poly.entity_id
_entity_poly.type
_entity_poly.pdbx_seq_one_letter_code
_entity_poly.pdbx_strand_id
1 'polypeptide(L)'
;MALLPTSGILVEAEEFRDFGGWILDSQFDSEMGSPYLLAHGNGKPVTDATTTISAEKGRYNIWVRAKDWVPTHHPGQFTLTINGNTLDTVFGRNGKDWYWQYAGIVDLPGDDTRLVLHDLTGFCGRCDAIFFGKGNASPPNGIDGKARAWRRRLRGIPDQPHDSGSFDVVVVGGGIPGCTAALAAARLGDHVALIQDRPYLGGNASVEIGLTPRESDEMHHGHTVFFRTRMGDKVAPFPSVPWATEVAKDYSDLRGQLSKPGLENGPGPLVVPPSFIPDPTNDMKMKGPLTHFWEYGQWLDPYTNGEHIRDHLLRAIYGTFHNVKEMEPETYANLEFDWVAFVAAQGEFKKYKGDHILTETDIRDHRIFPDAVVQNAGAFCLHYPGNKKYDFRLQAWEWDERDKKPYDIPFRCLYSSNISNLMMAGKHISTTHIGGSNAKFMANGGCHALATAAAAHLCKEHQTDPRGIYEKHLPELKATIIRQGQGIWDRKSDNRL
;
A
#
# COMPACT_ATOMS: atom_id res chain seq x y z
N MET A 1 23.90 -27.78 6.59
CA MET A 1 22.86 -26.76 6.83
C MET A 1 23.33 -25.92 8.00
N ALA A 2 23.47 -24.60 7.87
CA ALA A 2 23.94 -23.77 8.97
C ALA A 2 22.91 -23.80 10.12
N LEU A 3 23.38 -23.95 11.36
CA LEU A 3 22.52 -23.95 12.54
C LEU A 3 22.00 -22.52 12.79
N LEU A 4 20.69 -22.37 12.94
CA LEU A 4 20.08 -21.09 13.29
C LEU A 4 20.38 -20.74 14.75
N PRO A 5 20.50 -19.44 15.11
CA PRO A 5 20.65 -19.03 16.50
C PRO A 5 19.51 -19.57 17.37
N THR A 6 19.85 -20.23 18.48
CA THR A 6 18.88 -20.83 19.41
C THR A 6 18.57 -19.94 20.61
N SER A 7 19.42 -18.95 20.91
CA SER A 7 19.30 -18.05 22.05
C SER A 7 19.76 -16.63 21.70
N GLY A 8 19.05 -15.63 22.23
CA GLY A 8 19.32 -14.22 22.03
C GLY A 8 18.07 -13.39 22.25
N ILE A 9 18.16 -12.10 22.01
CA ILE A 9 17.03 -11.17 22.04
C ILE A 9 16.81 -10.65 20.63
N LEU A 10 15.61 -10.84 20.09
CA LEU A 10 15.21 -10.27 18.81
C LEU A 10 14.28 -9.09 19.10
N VAL A 11 14.67 -7.91 18.62
CA VAL A 11 13.88 -6.68 18.71
C VAL A 11 13.40 -6.36 17.29
N GLU A 12 12.11 -6.50 17.04
CA GLU A 12 11.51 -6.15 15.75
C GLU A 12 11.11 -4.67 15.71
N ALA A 13 10.96 -4.12 14.51
CA ALA A 13 10.61 -2.73 14.28
C ALA A 13 9.38 -2.27 15.05
N GLU A 14 8.34 -3.11 15.14
CA GLU A 14 7.10 -2.78 15.84
C GLU A 14 7.25 -2.77 17.37
N GLU A 15 8.38 -3.22 17.92
CA GLU A 15 8.68 -3.16 19.36
C GLU A 15 9.31 -1.82 19.77
N PHE A 16 9.55 -0.91 18.82
CA PHE A 16 9.94 0.46 19.16
C PHE A 16 8.78 1.23 19.77
N ARG A 17 9.01 1.85 20.94
CA ARG A 17 7.97 2.57 21.69
C ARG A 17 7.76 4.00 21.22
N ASP A 18 8.82 4.61 20.71
CA ASP A 18 8.79 5.95 20.12
C ASP A 18 9.48 5.86 18.76
N PHE A 19 8.75 6.13 17.69
CA PHE A 19 9.33 6.12 16.35
C PHE A 19 10.05 7.43 16.04
N GLY A 20 9.92 8.48 16.87
CA GLY A 20 10.41 9.81 16.53
C GLY A 20 9.80 10.27 15.21
N GLY A 21 10.64 10.42 14.18
CA GLY A 21 10.21 10.75 12.83
C GLY A 21 10.30 9.57 11.85
N TRP A 22 10.66 8.38 12.34
CA TRP A 22 10.55 7.14 11.58
C TRP A 22 9.08 6.72 11.47
N ILE A 23 8.79 5.93 10.45
CA ILE A 23 7.46 5.40 10.20
C ILE A 23 7.53 3.88 10.21
N LEU A 24 6.59 3.23 10.88
CA LEU A 24 6.42 1.78 10.79
C LEU A 24 5.73 1.44 9.48
N ASP A 25 6.49 0.92 8.53
CA ASP A 25 5.98 0.42 7.28
C ASP A 25 5.69 -1.08 7.39
N SER A 26 4.44 -1.46 7.17
CA SER A 26 4.01 -2.84 7.10
C SER A 26 3.62 -3.25 5.68
N GLN A 27 3.64 -2.32 4.70
CA GLN A 27 3.11 -2.48 3.34
C GLN A 27 3.60 -3.77 2.68
N PHE A 28 4.86 -4.10 2.91
CA PHE A 28 5.57 -5.18 2.23
C PHE A 28 5.85 -6.38 3.14
N ASP A 29 5.14 -6.56 4.25
CA ASP A 29 5.35 -7.72 5.16
C ASP A 29 5.31 -9.08 4.42
N SER A 30 4.46 -9.23 3.40
CA SER A 30 4.43 -10.46 2.58
C SER A 30 5.68 -10.70 1.74
N GLU A 31 6.33 -9.62 1.29
CA GLU A 31 7.60 -9.64 0.55
C GLU A 31 8.79 -9.77 1.52
N MET A 32 8.64 -9.19 2.72
CA MET A 32 9.73 -8.94 3.66
C MET A 32 9.85 -9.90 4.83
N GLY A 33 8.73 -10.56 5.15
CA GLY A 33 8.54 -11.42 6.31
C GLY A 33 8.36 -10.69 7.63
N SER A 34 8.41 -9.35 7.64
CA SER A 34 8.15 -8.50 8.80
C SER A 34 7.91 -7.03 8.40
N PRO A 35 7.19 -6.24 9.23
CA PRO A 35 7.23 -4.77 9.18
C PRO A 35 8.63 -4.22 9.45
N TYR A 36 8.88 -2.96 9.08
CA TYR A 36 10.15 -2.29 9.33
C TYR A 36 9.99 -0.79 9.58
N LEU A 37 10.96 -0.18 10.28
CA LEU A 37 11.05 1.26 10.43
C LEU A 37 11.70 1.90 9.22
N LEU A 38 11.09 2.98 8.72
CA LEU A 38 11.50 3.75 7.56
C LEU A 38 11.75 5.22 7.93
N ALA A 39 12.96 5.72 7.74
CA ALA A 39 13.34 7.12 7.94
C ALA A 39 12.94 7.98 6.72
N HIS A 40 11.65 8.30 6.60
CA HIS A 40 11.08 9.00 5.45
C HIS A 40 11.12 10.54 5.61
N GLY A 41 12.33 11.10 5.66
CA GLY A 41 12.56 12.52 5.95
C GLY A 41 12.58 13.47 4.76
N ASN A 42 12.39 12.96 3.53
CA ASN A 42 12.43 13.73 2.28
C ASN A 42 13.70 14.59 2.11
N GLY A 43 14.86 14.01 2.44
CA GLY A 43 16.17 14.66 2.34
C GLY A 43 16.60 15.46 3.57
N LYS A 44 15.85 15.38 4.67
CA LYS A 44 16.23 15.89 5.99
C LYS A 44 16.22 14.73 6.99
N PRO A 45 17.30 14.49 7.77
CA PRO A 45 17.29 13.44 8.76
C PRO A 45 16.09 13.53 9.71
N VAL A 46 15.42 12.41 9.96
CA VAL A 46 14.29 12.34 10.89
C VAL A 46 14.75 12.28 12.34
N THR A 47 13.87 12.62 13.27
CA THR A 47 14.15 12.45 14.71
C THR A 47 14.25 10.96 15.07
N ASP A 48 15.12 10.65 16.02
CA ASP A 48 15.48 9.27 16.36
C ASP A 48 14.29 8.40 16.80
N ALA A 49 14.28 7.14 16.37
CA ALA A 49 13.42 6.13 16.96
C ALA A 49 14.10 5.51 18.18
N THR A 50 13.34 5.29 19.26
CA THR A 50 13.88 4.79 20.52
C THR A 50 13.03 3.69 21.14
N THR A 51 13.71 2.77 21.82
CA THR A 51 13.06 1.76 22.66
C THR A 51 13.96 1.35 23.81
N THR A 52 13.43 0.54 24.71
CA THR A 52 14.17 -0.02 25.84
C THR A 52 13.80 -1.48 25.98
N ILE A 53 14.82 -2.34 26.00
CA ILE A 53 14.67 -3.78 26.17
C ILE A 53 15.32 -4.21 27.47
N SER A 54 14.77 -5.23 28.12
CA SER A 54 15.45 -5.86 29.24
C SER A 54 16.37 -6.97 28.72
N ALA A 55 17.64 -6.93 29.12
CA ALA A 55 18.63 -7.91 28.69
C ALA A 55 19.40 -8.46 29.89
N GLU A 56 19.68 -9.76 29.90
CA GLU A 56 20.57 -10.35 30.91
C GLU A 56 22.00 -9.86 30.72
N LYS A 57 22.76 -9.79 31.82
CA LYS A 57 24.18 -9.45 31.80
C LYS A 57 24.93 -10.44 30.91
N GLY A 58 25.70 -9.94 29.97
CA GLY A 58 26.48 -10.81 29.10
C GLY A 58 27.00 -10.13 27.84
N ARG A 59 27.75 -10.92 27.08
CA ARG A 59 28.34 -10.52 25.80
C ARG A 59 27.43 -10.94 24.65
N TYR A 60 27.10 -10.00 23.76
CA TYR A 60 26.19 -10.23 22.64
C TYR A 60 26.82 -9.82 21.30
N ASN A 61 26.65 -10.68 20.30
CA ASN A 61 26.91 -10.37 18.90
C ASN A 61 25.72 -9.59 18.35
N ILE A 62 25.95 -8.37 17.87
CA ILE A 62 24.89 -7.49 17.39
C ILE A 62 24.74 -7.66 15.88
N TRP A 63 23.50 -7.87 15.44
CA TRP A 63 23.11 -7.92 14.04
C TRP A 63 21.94 -6.98 13.82
N VAL A 64 21.94 -6.26 12.70
CA VAL A 64 20.82 -5.40 12.29
C VAL A 64 20.39 -5.81 10.89
N ARG A 65 19.10 -6.10 10.70
CA ARG A 65 18.53 -6.35 9.37
C ARG A 65 18.16 -5.01 8.75
N ALA A 66 18.89 -4.66 7.70
CA ALA A 66 18.73 -3.41 6.97
C ALA A 66 18.77 -3.66 5.47
N LYS A 67 18.24 -2.70 4.71
CA LYS A 67 18.31 -2.69 3.25
C LYS A 67 19.06 -1.49 2.74
N ASP A 68 19.91 -1.73 1.74
CA ASP A 68 20.48 -0.69 0.91
C ASP A 68 19.67 -0.59 -0.39
N TRP A 69 18.68 0.29 -0.36
CA TRP A 69 17.64 0.36 -1.40
C TRP A 69 18.10 0.99 -2.71
N VAL A 70 19.24 1.71 -2.68
CA VAL A 70 19.96 2.12 -3.89
C VAL A 70 21.45 1.79 -3.71
N PRO A 71 21.87 0.54 -3.98
CA PRO A 71 23.23 0.05 -3.76
C PRO A 71 24.35 0.85 -4.41
N THR A 72 24.06 1.66 -5.43
CA THR A 72 25.06 2.47 -6.12
C THR A 72 25.43 3.76 -5.37
N HIS A 73 24.58 4.22 -4.45
CA HIS A 73 24.73 5.52 -3.78
C HIS A 73 24.45 5.52 -2.28
N HIS A 74 23.80 4.47 -1.76
CA HIS A 74 23.50 4.29 -0.34
C HIS A 74 22.75 5.47 0.30
N PRO A 75 21.61 5.92 -0.24
CA PRO A 75 20.94 7.11 0.28
C PRO A 75 20.25 6.88 1.63
N GLY A 76 19.90 5.66 2.01
CA GLY A 76 19.18 5.37 3.27
C GLY A 76 20.07 4.93 4.43
N GLN A 77 21.02 5.77 4.85
CA GLN A 77 21.98 5.42 5.90
C GLN A 77 21.49 5.79 7.31
N PHE A 78 21.81 4.94 8.29
CA PHE A 78 21.50 5.16 9.70
C PHE A 78 22.52 4.47 10.62
N THR A 79 22.53 4.82 11.90
CA THR A 79 23.33 4.15 12.95
C THR A 79 22.44 3.62 14.08
N LEU A 80 22.99 2.68 14.85
CA LEU A 80 22.41 2.16 16.08
C LEU A 80 23.25 2.61 17.27
N THR A 81 22.60 3.15 18.29
CA THR A 81 23.21 3.47 19.59
C THR A 81 22.62 2.57 20.67
N ILE A 82 23.49 1.98 21.49
CA ILE A 82 23.15 1.08 22.59
C ILE A 82 23.70 1.67 23.88
N ASN A 83 22.83 2.00 24.84
CA ASN A 83 23.20 2.63 26.11
C ASN A 83 24.10 3.87 25.95
N GLY A 84 23.80 4.72 24.97
CA GLY A 84 24.55 5.94 24.67
C GLY A 84 25.82 5.73 23.85
N ASN A 85 26.21 4.49 23.56
CA ASN A 85 27.36 4.18 22.71
C ASN A 85 26.89 3.87 21.28
N THR A 86 27.21 4.76 20.34
CA THR A 86 26.93 4.56 18.91
C THR A 86 27.88 3.53 18.34
N LEU A 87 27.35 2.53 17.64
CA LEU A 87 28.17 1.51 16.98
C LEU A 87 28.89 2.12 15.76
N ASP A 88 30.11 1.66 15.48
CA ASP A 88 30.92 2.14 14.33
C ASP A 88 30.28 1.79 12.97
N THR A 89 29.36 0.82 12.95
CA THR A 89 28.70 0.37 11.73
C THR A 89 27.63 1.34 11.30
N VAL A 90 27.77 1.87 10.08
CA VAL A 90 26.69 2.56 9.37
C VAL A 90 25.92 1.55 8.51
N PHE A 91 24.61 1.48 8.72
CA PHE A 91 23.70 0.56 8.02
C PHE A 91 23.13 1.22 6.75
N GLY A 92 22.49 0.43 5.88
CA GLY A 92 21.90 0.92 4.63
C GLY A 92 22.92 1.26 3.53
N ARG A 93 24.13 0.72 3.62
CA ARG A 93 25.24 0.92 2.67
C ARG A 93 26.05 -0.36 2.39
N ASN A 94 25.37 -1.51 2.44
CA ASN A 94 26.00 -2.83 2.37
C ASN A 94 25.94 -3.44 0.95
N GLY A 95 25.35 -2.75 -0.03
CA GLY A 95 25.19 -3.21 -1.40
C GLY A 95 24.26 -4.41 -1.53
N LYS A 96 23.44 -4.70 -0.52
CA LYS A 96 22.48 -5.79 -0.49
C LYS A 96 21.07 -5.23 -0.38
N ASP A 97 20.12 -6.02 -0.84
CA ASP A 97 18.72 -5.87 -0.45
C ASP A 97 18.59 -6.16 1.07
N TRP A 98 17.52 -6.80 1.52
CA TRP A 98 17.39 -7.06 2.95
C TRP A 98 18.39 -8.08 3.49
N TYR A 99 19.23 -7.64 4.41
CA TYR A 99 20.36 -8.43 4.90
C TYR A 99 20.69 -8.14 6.36
N TRP A 100 20.99 -9.20 7.12
CA TRP A 100 21.53 -9.12 8.48
C TRP A 100 22.99 -8.69 8.47
N GLN A 101 23.26 -7.43 8.78
CA GLN A 101 24.60 -6.88 8.91
C GLN A 101 25.12 -7.05 10.33
N TYR A 102 26.29 -7.68 10.47
CA TYR A 102 26.99 -7.78 11.74
C TYR A 102 27.55 -6.41 12.15
N ALA A 103 27.35 -6.02 13.40
CA ALA A 103 27.68 -4.70 13.94
C ALA A 103 28.67 -4.75 15.12
N GLY A 104 29.27 -5.92 15.37
CA GLY A 104 30.27 -6.11 16.42
C GLY A 104 29.69 -6.74 17.69
N ILE A 105 30.46 -6.62 18.77
CA ILE A 105 30.18 -7.24 20.07
C ILE A 105 29.90 -6.13 21.08
N VAL A 106 28.84 -6.31 21.87
CA VAL A 106 28.49 -5.41 22.98
C VAL A 106 28.33 -6.20 24.26
N ASP A 107 28.94 -5.71 25.34
CA ASP A 107 28.78 -6.24 26.69
C ASP A 107 27.65 -5.47 27.40
N LEU A 108 26.54 -6.16 27.69
CA LEU A 108 25.39 -5.58 28.38
C LEU A 108 25.49 -5.83 29.90
N PRO A 109 25.17 -4.84 30.74
CA PRO A 109 25.39 -4.92 32.19
C PRO A 109 24.32 -5.74 32.93
N GLY A 110 23.19 -6.07 32.28
CA GLY A 110 22.10 -6.84 32.86
C GLY A 110 20.91 -6.03 33.34
N ASP A 111 20.73 -4.82 32.81
CA ASP A 111 19.64 -3.89 33.10
C ASP A 111 18.90 -3.51 31.81
N ASP A 112 18.02 -2.51 31.94
CA ASP A 112 17.32 -1.91 30.82
C ASP A 112 18.30 -1.29 29.83
N THR A 113 18.28 -1.81 28.61
CA THR A 113 19.15 -1.41 27.52
C THR A 113 18.38 -0.50 26.56
N ARG A 114 18.80 0.76 26.49
CA ARG A 114 18.21 1.76 25.58
C ARG A 114 18.80 1.63 24.19
N LEU A 115 17.92 1.52 23.20
CA LEU A 115 18.25 1.46 21.77
C LEU A 115 17.79 2.73 21.09
N VAL A 116 18.62 3.26 20.19
CA VAL A 116 18.31 4.45 19.40
C VAL A 116 18.74 4.23 17.95
N LEU A 117 17.81 4.40 17.02
CA LEU A 117 18.09 4.46 15.59
C LEU A 117 18.21 5.92 15.17
N HIS A 118 19.37 6.29 14.63
CA HIS A 118 19.67 7.64 14.19
C HIS A 118 19.79 7.69 12.68
N ASP A 119 18.89 8.43 12.03
CA ASP A 119 18.92 8.65 10.57
C ASP A 119 20.05 9.63 10.22
N LEU A 120 20.79 9.34 9.16
CA LEU A 120 21.90 10.18 8.71
C LEU A 120 21.58 11.02 7.48
N THR A 121 20.50 10.71 6.75
CA THR A 121 20.33 11.24 5.39
C THR A 121 18.94 11.80 5.11
N GLY A 122 17.89 11.29 5.77
CA GLY A 122 16.51 11.64 5.44
C GLY A 122 15.97 10.96 4.19
N PHE A 123 16.66 9.96 3.65
CA PHE A 123 16.24 9.24 2.43
C PHE A 123 16.00 7.76 2.68
N CYS A 124 14.97 7.47 3.46
CA CYS A 124 14.40 6.13 3.60
C CYS A 124 15.41 5.12 4.16
N GLY A 125 16.14 5.47 5.22
CA GLY A 125 16.86 4.47 6.02
C GLY A 125 15.91 3.38 6.51
N ARG A 126 16.31 2.10 6.44
CA ARG A 126 15.43 0.95 6.69
C ARG A 126 16.00 0.02 7.74
N CYS A 127 15.28 -0.15 8.84
CA CYS A 127 15.62 -1.07 9.92
C CYS A 127 14.44 -2.00 10.20
N ASP A 128 14.60 -3.30 9.93
CA ASP A 128 13.59 -4.32 10.23
C ASP A 128 13.72 -4.83 11.66
N ALA A 129 14.91 -5.29 12.03
CA ALA A 129 15.11 -5.91 13.33
C ALA A 129 16.56 -5.82 13.81
N ILE A 130 16.72 -5.87 15.13
CA ILE A 130 18.01 -5.91 15.82
C ILE A 130 18.08 -7.22 16.60
N PHE A 131 19.12 -8.02 16.38
CA PHE A 131 19.33 -9.28 17.07
C PHE A 131 20.59 -9.25 17.94
N PHE A 132 20.39 -9.50 19.23
CA PHE A 132 21.42 -9.69 20.24
C PHE A 132 21.69 -11.19 20.41
N GLY A 133 22.65 -11.72 19.69
CA GLY A 133 22.97 -13.16 19.69
C GLY A 133 23.97 -13.55 20.79
N LYS A 134 23.69 -14.60 21.56
CA LYS A 134 24.63 -15.18 22.55
C LYS A 134 25.68 -16.14 21.94
N GLY A 135 25.78 -16.20 20.62
CA GLY A 135 26.73 -17.06 19.89
C GLY A 135 27.05 -16.50 18.51
N ASN A 136 27.85 -17.22 17.73
CA ASN A 136 28.40 -16.72 16.45
C ASN A 136 27.55 -17.04 15.22
N ALA A 137 26.40 -17.71 15.40
CA ALA A 137 25.51 -18.02 14.30
C ALA A 137 24.84 -16.74 13.78
N SER A 138 24.83 -16.54 12.46
CA SER A 138 24.11 -15.45 11.83
C SER A 138 22.60 -15.74 11.82
N PRO A 139 21.75 -14.71 11.99
CA PRO A 139 20.31 -14.85 11.77
C PRO A 139 19.97 -15.31 10.33
N PRO A 140 18.80 -15.96 10.13
CA PRO A 140 18.34 -16.30 8.78
C PRO A 140 17.91 -15.06 7.99
N ASN A 141 18.44 -14.89 6.78
CA ASN A 141 18.02 -13.81 5.86
C ASN A 141 16.70 -14.09 5.14
N GLY A 142 16.36 -15.36 4.93
CA GLY A 142 15.16 -15.74 4.18
C GLY A 142 13.86 -15.38 4.90
N ILE A 143 12.76 -15.42 4.15
CA ILE A 143 11.39 -15.16 4.64
C ILE A 143 10.56 -16.45 4.72
N ASP A 144 11.20 -17.62 4.67
CA ASP A 144 10.51 -18.90 4.64
C ASP A 144 9.87 -19.26 6.00
N GLY A 145 9.17 -20.41 6.04
CA GLY A 145 8.57 -20.90 7.28
C GLY A 145 9.57 -21.10 8.42
N LYS A 146 10.84 -21.39 8.12
CA LYS A 146 11.88 -21.59 9.14
C LYS A 146 12.32 -20.27 9.74
N ALA A 147 12.50 -19.24 8.93
CA ALA A 147 12.81 -17.89 9.41
C ALA A 147 11.67 -17.32 10.25
N ARG A 148 10.41 -17.49 9.81
CA ARG A 148 9.23 -17.09 10.59
C ARG A 148 9.15 -17.83 11.93
N ALA A 149 9.37 -19.14 11.94
CA ALA A 149 9.38 -19.93 13.18
C ALA A 149 10.53 -19.51 14.12
N TRP A 150 11.69 -19.13 13.58
CA TRP A 150 12.81 -18.60 14.35
C TRP A 150 12.44 -17.27 15.03
N ARG A 151 11.85 -16.31 14.30
CA ARG A 151 11.38 -15.03 14.86
C ARG A 151 10.35 -15.26 15.97
N ARG A 152 9.29 -16.05 15.69
CA ARG A 152 8.22 -16.36 16.65
C ARG A 152 8.74 -16.97 17.94
N ARG A 153 9.65 -17.95 17.83
CA ARG A 153 10.25 -18.62 19.00
C ARG A 153 11.01 -17.63 19.88
N LEU A 154 11.82 -16.74 19.30
CA LEU A 154 12.59 -15.75 20.08
C LEU A 154 11.69 -14.72 20.76
N ARG A 155 10.51 -14.46 20.20
CA ARG A 155 9.50 -13.55 20.77
C ARG A 155 8.49 -14.22 21.70
N GLY A 156 8.58 -15.54 21.88
CA GLY A 156 7.59 -16.30 22.66
C GLY A 156 6.19 -16.33 22.04
N ILE A 157 6.06 -16.06 20.74
CA ILE A 157 4.79 -16.13 20.03
C ILE A 157 4.46 -17.61 19.78
N PRO A 158 3.30 -18.11 20.23
CA PRO A 158 2.94 -19.53 20.09
C PRO A 158 2.83 -19.92 18.62
N ASP A 159 3.21 -21.13 18.24
CA ASP A 159 3.13 -21.57 16.83
C ASP A 159 1.68 -21.60 16.30
N GLN A 160 0.72 -21.87 17.18
CA GLN A 160 -0.70 -21.83 16.86
C GLN A 160 -1.30 -20.46 17.22
N PRO A 161 -2.14 -19.87 16.36
CA PRO A 161 -2.88 -18.67 16.70
C PRO A 161 -3.84 -18.94 17.86
N HIS A 162 -4.13 -17.89 18.64
CA HIS A 162 -5.14 -17.97 19.68
C HIS A 162 -6.53 -18.17 19.08
N ASP A 163 -7.28 -19.15 19.58
CA ASP A 163 -8.69 -19.36 19.20
C ASP A 163 -9.54 -18.17 19.66
N SER A 164 -10.08 -17.43 18.70
CA SER A 164 -10.89 -16.23 18.97
C SER A 164 -12.39 -16.53 19.00
N GLY A 165 -12.80 -17.80 18.95
CA GLY A 165 -14.18 -18.23 18.96
C GLY A 165 -14.85 -18.25 17.58
N SER A 166 -16.17 -18.40 17.58
CA SER A 166 -16.99 -18.50 16.37
C SER A 166 -17.66 -17.17 16.02
N PHE A 167 -17.69 -16.86 14.74
CA PHE A 167 -18.30 -15.66 14.17
C PHE A 167 -19.28 -16.06 13.07
N ASP A 168 -20.35 -15.30 12.94
CA ASP A 168 -21.32 -15.45 11.86
C ASP A 168 -20.75 -14.94 10.54
N VAL A 169 -20.02 -13.82 10.62
CA VAL A 169 -19.40 -13.17 9.47
C VAL A 169 -17.95 -12.82 9.80
N VAL A 170 -17.02 -13.24 8.93
CA VAL A 170 -15.62 -12.84 9.01
C VAL A 170 -15.31 -11.93 7.82
N VAL A 171 -14.98 -10.68 8.09
CA VAL A 171 -14.56 -9.70 7.10
C VAL A 171 -13.04 -9.62 7.09
N VAL A 172 -12.44 -9.82 5.93
CA VAL A 172 -10.97 -9.74 5.73
C VAL A 172 -10.65 -8.49 4.93
N GLY A 173 -9.95 -7.55 5.56
CA GLY A 173 -9.54 -6.27 4.99
C GLY A 173 -10.39 -5.10 5.48
N GLY A 174 -9.77 -4.14 6.17
CA GLY A 174 -10.38 -2.96 6.77
C GLY A 174 -10.54 -1.76 5.83
N GLY A 175 -10.59 -1.96 4.52
CA GLY A 175 -10.88 -0.89 3.54
C GLY A 175 -12.30 -0.32 3.66
N ILE A 176 -12.66 0.70 2.87
CA ILE A 176 -14.04 1.22 2.82
C ILE A 176 -15.09 0.10 2.60
N PRO A 177 -14.90 -0.86 1.67
CA PRO A 177 -15.81 -2.00 1.53
C PRO A 177 -15.84 -2.88 2.78
N GLY A 178 -14.70 -3.19 3.39
CA GLY A 178 -14.66 -4.06 4.56
C GLY A 178 -15.29 -3.43 5.80
N CYS A 179 -15.00 -2.17 6.08
CA CYS A 179 -15.67 -1.42 7.16
C CYS A 179 -17.19 -1.37 6.92
N THR A 180 -17.61 -1.13 5.68
CA THR A 180 -19.03 -1.14 5.30
C THR A 180 -19.65 -2.51 5.55
N ALA A 181 -19.02 -3.60 5.10
CA ALA A 181 -19.53 -4.96 5.28
C ALA A 181 -19.64 -5.34 6.77
N ALA A 182 -18.64 -5.00 7.57
CA ALA A 182 -18.62 -5.31 9.00
C ALA A 182 -19.75 -4.58 9.75
N LEU A 183 -19.91 -3.28 9.50
CA LEU A 183 -20.99 -2.49 10.10
C LEU A 183 -22.37 -2.94 9.62
N ALA A 184 -22.49 -3.28 8.35
CA ALA A 184 -23.74 -3.75 7.75
C ALA A 184 -24.19 -5.08 8.34
N ALA A 185 -23.30 -6.07 8.45
CA ALA A 185 -23.60 -7.37 9.07
C ALA A 185 -23.92 -7.20 10.57
N ALA A 186 -23.14 -6.41 11.31
CA ALA A 186 -23.40 -6.14 12.73
C ALA A 186 -24.79 -5.49 12.96
N ARG A 187 -25.24 -4.61 12.04
CA ARG A 187 -26.58 -4.00 12.11
C ARG A 187 -27.72 -4.99 11.84
N LEU A 188 -27.46 -6.10 11.17
CA LEU A 188 -28.43 -7.21 11.01
C LEU A 188 -28.44 -8.14 12.23
N GLY A 189 -27.58 -7.91 13.21
CA GLY A 189 -27.48 -8.71 14.42
C GLY A 189 -26.47 -9.87 14.33
N ASP A 190 -25.59 -9.86 13.33
CA ASP A 190 -24.54 -10.88 13.22
C ASP A 190 -23.36 -10.60 14.16
N HIS A 191 -22.76 -11.67 14.67
CA HIS A 191 -21.49 -11.63 15.38
C HIS A 191 -20.34 -11.57 14.37
N VAL A 192 -19.69 -10.41 14.28
CA VAL A 192 -18.73 -10.10 13.22
C VAL A 192 -17.29 -10.07 13.73
N ALA A 193 -16.38 -10.76 13.03
CA ALA A 193 -14.94 -10.51 13.12
C ALA A 193 -14.48 -9.64 11.95
N LEU A 194 -13.70 -8.59 12.23
CA LEU A 194 -12.97 -7.82 11.22
C LEU A 194 -11.48 -8.08 11.39
N ILE A 195 -10.86 -8.66 10.38
CA ILE A 195 -9.43 -8.93 10.33
C ILE A 195 -8.77 -7.87 9.46
N GLN A 196 -7.80 -7.16 10.05
CA GLN A 196 -7.00 -6.14 9.39
C GLN A 196 -5.55 -6.31 9.86
N ASP A 197 -4.63 -6.39 8.91
CA ASP A 197 -3.20 -6.58 9.10
C ASP A 197 -2.41 -5.25 9.14
N ARG A 198 -3.11 -4.12 9.14
CA ARG A 198 -2.56 -2.76 9.26
C ARG A 198 -3.09 -2.06 10.52
N PRO A 199 -2.35 -1.10 11.10
CA PRO A 199 -2.83 -0.35 12.26
C PRO A 199 -3.99 0.61 11.96
N TYR A 200 -4.32 0.88 10.69
CA TYR A 200 -5.40 1.79 10.32
C TYR A 200 -6.48 1.15 9.44
N LEU A 201 -7.71 1.62 9.61
CA LEU A 201 -8.86 1.32 8.77
C LEU A 201 -8.99 2.37 7.64
N GLY A 202 -9.66 1.99 6.55
CA GLY A 202 -9.95 2.83 5.39
C GLY A 202 -9.26 2.39 4.11
N GLY A 203 -8.21 1.54 4.20
CA GLY A 203 -7.45 1.10 3.02
C GLY A 203 -6.86 2.30 2.28
N ASN A 204 -7.17 2.48 1.00
CA ASN A 204 -6.72 3.66 0.23
C ASN A 204 -7.34 4.99 0.69
N ALA A 205 -8.35 4.96 1.56
CA ALA A 205 -8.90 6.15 2.21
C ALA A 205 -8.31 6.40 3.61
N SER A 206 -7.38 5.55 4.06
CA SER A 206 -6.67 5.73 5.33
C SER A 206 -5.43 6.60 5.17
N VAL A 207 -4.79 6.93 6.29
CA VAL A 207 -3.48 7.60 6.29
C VAL A 207 -2.32 6.70 5.81
N GLU A 208 -2.57 5.40 5.60
CA GLU A 208 -1.55 4.37 5.30
C GLU A 208 -1.65 3.69 3.93
N ILE A 209 -2.69 3.98 3.13
CA ILE A 209 -2.92 3.50 1.74
C ILE A 209 -2.22 2.17 1.32
N GLY A 210 -2.94 1.02 1.47
CA GLY A 210 -2.80 -0.19 0.60
C GLY A 210 -2.70 -1.57 1.30
N LEU A 211 -3.42 -2.62 0.80
CA LEU A 211 -3.37 -4.04 1.26
C LEU A 211 -3.83 -5.13 0.24
N THR A 212 -3.35 -6.38 0.36
CA THR A 212 -3.22 -7.39 -0.73
C THR A 212 -3.38 -8.90 -0.34
N PRO A 213 -3.74 -9.82 -1.28
CA PRO A 213 -3.56 -11.29 -1.15
C PRO A 213 -2.85 -12.06 -2.33
N ARG A 214 -2.59 -13.37 -2.12
CA ARG A 214 -1.39 -14.21 -2.43
C ARG A 214 -0.83 -14.65 -3.83
N GLU A 215 -1.30 -14.26 -5.02
CA GLU A 215 -0.95 -14.81 -6.40
C GLU A 215 -1.49 -13.91 -7.56
N SER A 216 -0.82 -13.82 -8.73
CA SER A 216 -0.94 -12.72 -9.71
C SER A 216 -1.39 -13.11 -11.15
N ASP A 217 -1.67 -12.08 -12.00
CA ASP A 217 -1.77 -12.13 -13.48
C ASP A 217 -0.76 -11.14 -14.13
N GLU A 218 -0.57 -11.18 -15.46
CA GLU A 218 0.64 -10.62 -16.12
C GLU A 218 0.56 -9.14 -16.59
N MET A 219 -0.51 -8.39 -16.31
CA MET A 219 -0.55 -6.94 -16.62
C MET A 219 -1.65 -6.21 -15.83
N HIS A 220 -1.32 -5.04 -15.28
CA HIS A 220 -2.28 -4.27 -14.49
C HIS A 220 -2.05 -2.76 -14.36
N HIS A 221 -2.99 -2.05 -13.70
CA HIS A 221 -2.83 -0.62 -13.34
C HIS A 221 -1.59 -0.39 -12.47
N GLY A 222 -0.82 0.66 -12.75
CA GLY A 222 0.40 0.95 -12.00
C GLY A 222 0.11 1.43 -10.58
N HIS A 223 1.17 1.64 -9.82
CA HIS A 223 1.09 2.25 -8.50
C HIS A 223 1.49 3.72 -8.56
N THR A 224 0.95 4.53 -7.66
CA THR A 224 1.31 5.95 -7.52
C THR A 224 1.78 6.23 -6.10
N VAL A 225 2.83 7.02 -5.95
CA VAL A 225 3.19 7.63 -4.66
C VAL A 225 2.71 9.08 -4.68
N PHE A 226 1.79 9.41 -3.77
CA PHE A 226 1.27 10.77 -3.68
C PHE A 226 2.28 11.69 -3.01
N PHE A 227 2.31 12.95 -3.43
CA PHE A 227 3.16 13.97 -2.83
C PHE A 227 2.49 15.33 -2.85
N ARG A 228 3.07 16.26 -2.09
CA ARG A 228 2.74 17.68 -2.03
C ARG A 228 3.98 18.49 -1.69
N THR A 229 4.10 19.62 -2.35
CA THR A 229 5.13 20.64 -2.17
C THR A 229 4.48 21.95 -1.73
N ARG A 230 5.26 22.82 -1.10
CA ARG A 230 4.86 24.19 -0.81
C ARG A 230 6.03 25.15 -0.90
N MET A 231 5.73 26.42 -1.13
CA MET A 231 6.70 27.50 -0.99
C MET A 231 6.77 27.90 0.49
N GLY A 232 7.96 27.83 1.08
CA GLY A 232 8.22 28.28 2.45
C GLY A 232 8.62 29.75 2.53
N ASP A 233 8.74 30.28 3.75
CA ASP A 233 9.16 31.68 3.97
C ASP A 233 10.68 31.88 3.87
N LYS A 234 11.44 30.79 3.85
CA LYS A 234 12.91 30.78 3.85
C LYS A 234 13.43 29.84 2.78
N VAL A 235 14.67 30.08 2.34
CA VAL A 235 15.40 29.16 1.47
C VAL A 235 15.39 27.77 2.10
N ALA A 236 15.03 26.77 1.30
CA ALA A 236 14.95 25.38 1.69
C ALA A 236 15.92 24.58 0.80
N PRO A 237 17.17 24.35 1.26
CA PRO A 237 18.13 23.54 0.52
C PRO A 237 17.62 22.11 0.34
N PHE A 238 17.94 21.50 -0.78
CA PHE A 238 17.70 20.10 -1.06
C PHE A 238 19.01 19.44 -1.48
N PRO A 239 19.41 18.29 -0.91
CA PRO A 239 20.67 17.66 -1.25
C PRO A 239 20.70 17.18 -2.70
N SER A 240 21.90 16.98 -3.23
CA SER A 240 22.09 16.35 -4.54
C SER A 240 21.64 14.89 -4.49
N VAL A 241 20.88 14.46 -5.50
CA VAL A 241 20.27 13.13 -5.58
C VAL A 241 20.52 12.48 -6.95
N PRO A 242 21.78 12.22 -7.35
CA PRO A 242 22.10 11.63 -8.66
C PRO A 242 21.38 10.29 -8.89
N TRP A 243 21.25 9.48 -7.84
CA TRP A 243 20.48 8.23 -7.87
C TRP A 243 18.98 8.41 -8.18
N ALA A 244 18.41 9.59 -7.91
CA ALA A 244 17.02 9.91 -8.17
C ALA A 244 16.86 10.54 -9.57
N THR A 245 17.79 11.42 -9.97
CA THR A 245 17.80 12.02 -11.30
C THR A 245 18.12 11.03 -12.41
N GLU A 246 18.78 9.90 -12.13
CA GLU A 246 18.86 8.76 -13.06
C GLU A 246 17.48 8.25 -13.52
N VAL A 247 16.49 8.27 -12.61
CA VAL A 247 15.11 7.86 -12.92
C VAL A 247 14.33 9.03 -13.52
N ALA A 248 14.33 10.17 -12.83
CA ALA A 248 13.59 11.36 -13.25
C ALA A 248 14.11 11.96 -14.57
N LYS A 249 15.38 11.71 -14.93
CA LYS A 249 16.08 12.30 -16.07
C LYS A 249 16.03 13.83 -15.95
N ASP A 250 15.55 14.50 -16.98
CA ASP A 250 15.30 15.94 -17.03
C ASP A 250 13.82 16.30 -16.75
N TYR A 251 13.02 15.38 -16.20
CA TYR A 251 11.62 15.67 -15.87
C TYR A 251 11.53 16.70 -14.73
N SER A 252 10.76 17.76 -14.94
CA SER A 252 10.69 18.95 -14.10
C SER A 252 9.25 19.49 -13.96
N ASP A 253 8.28 18.58 -13.93
CA ASP A 253 6.86 18.89 -13.77
C ASP A 253 6.29 18.20 -12.52
N LEU A 254 6.05 18.98 -11.47
CA LEU A 254 5.47 18.54 -10.18
C LEU A 254 3.96 18.85 -10.10
N ARG A 255 3.31 19.17 -11.22
CA ARG A 255 1.86 19.34 -11.23
C ARG A 255 1.15 18.01 -11.07
N GLY A 256 -0.11 18.08 -10.61
CA GLY A 256 -0.87 16.89 -10.23
C GLY A 256 -0.48 16.36 -8.86
N GLN A 257 -0.04 17.23 -7.97
CA GLN A 257 0.19 16.88 -6.57
C GLN A 257 -1.10 17.01 -5.74
N LEU A 258 -1.11 16.49 -4.53
CA LEU A 258 -2.21 16.74 -3.60
C LEU A 258 -2.24 18.23 -3.23
N SER A 259 -3.43 18.84 -3.24
CA SER A 259 -3.62 20.17 -2.65
C SER A 259 -3.76 20.06 -1.13
N LYS A 260 -4.54 19.06 -0.69
CA LYS A 260 -4.68 18.63 0.71
C LYS A 260 -4.97 17.13 0.77
N PRO A 261 -4.81 16.46 1.93
CA PRO A 261 -5.18 15.06 2.05
C PRO A 261 -6.61 14.81 1.54
N GLY A 262 -6.75 13.86 0.61
CA GLY A 262 -8.03 13.53 -0.06
C GLY A 262 -8.47 14.49 -1.19
N LEU A 263 -7.69 15.52 -1.52
CA LEU A 263 -7.93 16.41 -2.67
C LEU A 263 -6.69 16.50 -3.56
N GLU A 264 -6.82 16.00 -4.78
CA GLU A 264 -5.73 15.76 -5.72
C GLU A 264 -5.77 16.67 -6.96
N ASN A 265 -4.86 16.43 -7.91
CA ASN A 265 -4.75 17.16 -9.18
C ASN A 265 -4.46 18.67 -9.02
N GLY A 266 -3.74 19.04 -7.95
CA GLY A 266 -3.37 20.41 -7.63
C GLY A 266 -2.29 20.99 -8.56
N PRO A 267 -2.16 22.33 -8.59
CA PRO A 267 -1.04 22.98 -9.29
C PRO A 267 0.29 22.62 -8.62
N GLY A 268 1.38 22.79 -9.35
CA GLY A 268 2.73 22.59 -8.85
C GLY A 268 3.75 23.25 -9.77
N PRO A 269 5.01 23.35 -9.33
CA PRO A 269 6.10 23.84 -10.18
C PRO A 269 6.17 23.06 -11.49
N LEU A 270 6.28 23.79 -12.59
CA LEU A 270 6.65 23.25 -13.89
C LEU A 270 7.76 24.15 -14.42
N VAL A 271 8.92 23.56 -14.66
CA VAL A 271 10.01 24.22 -15.38
C VAL A 271 10.10 23.58 -16.74
N VAL A 272 9.94 24.37 -17.80
CA VAL A 272 10.05 23.89 -19.18
C VAL A 272 11.41 24.31 -19.71
N PRO A 273 12.34 23.36 -19.98
CA PRO A 273 13.62 23.71 -20.59
C PRO A 273 13.41 24.45 -21.91
N PRO A 274 14.26 25.44 -22.27
CA PRO A 274 14.15 26.15 -23.55
C PRO A 274 14.20 25.23 -24.78
N SER A 275 14.81 24.05 -24.64
CA SER A 275 14.91 23.00 -25.68
C SER A 275 13.72 22.03 -25.68
N PHE A 276 12.75 22.18 -24.79
CA PHE A 276 11.60 21.28 -24.70
C PHE A 276 10.68 21.45 -25.90
N ILE A 277 10.51 20.36 -26.64
CA ILE A 277 9.53 20.26 -27.73
C ILE A 277 8.40 19.38 -27.21
N PRO A 278 7.17 19.90 -27.05
CA PRO A 278 6.02 19.09 -26.66
C PRO A 278 5.83 17.94 -27.66
N ASP A 279 5.67 16.72 -27.17
CA ASP A 279 5.32 15.59 -28.05
C ASP A 279 3.95 15.87 -28.69
N PRO A 280 3.88 16.03 -30.03
CA PRO A 280 2.63 16.36 -30.71
C PRO A 280 1.62 15.20 -30.66
N THR A 281 2.06 13.99 -30.30
CA THR A 281 1.22 12.80 -30.14
C THR A 281 0.62 12.66 -28.74
N ASN A 282 1.05 13.47 -27.77
CA ASN A 282 0.45 13.46 -26.44
C ASN A 282 -0.99 13.98 -26.51
N ASP A 283 -1.92 13.16 -26.02
CA ASP A 283 -3.32 13.54 -25.85
C ASP A 283 -3.42 14.85 -25.04
N MET A 284 -4.35 15.73 -25.41
CA MET A 284 -4.65 16.96 -24.67
C MET A 284 -4.92 16.69 -23.19
N LYS A 285 -5.51 15.53 -22.86
CA LYS A 285 -5.74 15.10 -21.48
C LYS A 285 -4.43 14.96 -20.69
N MET A 286 -3.34 14.53 -21.33
CA MET A 286 -2.00 14.36 -20.72
C MET A 286 -1.29 15.68 -20.38
N LYS A 287 -1.84 16.82 -20.78
CA LYS A 287 -1.30 18.16 -20.46
C LYS A 287 -1.81 18.72 -19.14
N GLY A 288 -2.84 18.08 -18.55
CA GLY A 288 -3.43 18.48 -17.29
C GLY A 288 -2.56 18.12 -16.06
N PRO A 289 -2.82 18.73 -14.90
CA PRO A 289 -2.12 18.42 -13.66
C PRO A 289 -2.73 17.17 -13.01
N LEU A 290 -2.65 15.98 -13.63
CA LEU A 290 -3.24 14.77 -13.04
C LEU A 290 -2.20 13.93 -12.29
N THR A 291 -2.49 13.65 -11.01
CA THR A 291 -1.65 12.79 -10.15
C THR A 291 -1.52 11.38 -10.71
N HIS A 292 -2.61 10.91 -11.35
CA HIS A 292 -2.75 9.60 -11.98
C HIS A 292 -1.75 9.32 -13.09
N PHE A 293 -0.99 10.32 -13.54
CA PHE A 293 0.04 10.11 -14.53
C PHE A 293 1.33 9.54 -13.96
N TRP A 294 1.55 9.67 -12.65
CA TRP A 294 2.72 9.12 -11.97
C TRP A 294 2.47 7.66 -11.64
N GLU A 295 2.87 6.77 -12.55
CA GLU A 295 2.64 5.35 -12.38
C GLU A 295 3.80 4.48 -12.84
N TYR A 296 4.09 3.47 -12.05
CA TYR A 296 5.09 2.44 -12.35
C TYR A 296 4.60 1.06 -11.88
N GLY A 297 5.20 0.00 -12.41
CA GLY A 297 4.93 -1.38 -11.99
C GLY A 297 3.84 -2.11 -12.77
N GLN A 298 3.39 -1.59 -13.92
CA GLN A 298 2.31 -2.20 -14.72
C GLN A 298 2.64 -3.61 -15.24
N TRP A 299 3.93 -3.93 -15.34
CA TRP A 299 4.50 -5.20 -15.80
C TRP A 299 5.21 -5.98 -14.69
N LEU A 300 5.10 -5.52 -13.45
CA LEU A 300 5.75 -6.13 -12.30
C LEU A 300 4.68 -6.78 -11.43
N ASP A 301 4.99 -7.93 -10.84
CA ASP A 301 4.11 -8.50 -9.84
C ASP A 301 4.12 -7.58 -8.60
N PRO A 302 2.97 -7.00 -8.22
CA PRO A 302 2.91 -5.96 -7.20
C PRO A 302 3.05 -6.52 -5.78
N TYR A 303 3.02 -7.86 -5.62
CA TYR A 303 3.16 -8.56 -4.34
C TYR A 303 4.59 -8.99 -4.07
N THR A 304 5.40 -9.16 -5.12
CA THR A 304 6.81 -9.56 -5.01
C THR A 304 7.78 -8.44 -5.40
N ASN A 305 7.27 -7.37 -6.02
CA ASN A 305 8.05 -6.19 -6.40
C ASN A 305 7.44 -4.92 -5.82
N GLY A 306 6.56 -5.02 -4.81
CA GLY A 306 5.84 -3.88 -4.27
C GLY A 306 6.80 -2.83 -3.71
N GLU A 307 7.81 -3.28 -2.95
CA GLU A 307 8.79 -2.37 -2.37
C GLU A 307 9.61 -1.68 -3.47
N HIS A 308 10.02 -2.46 -4.48
CA HIS A 308 10.74 -1.95 -5.65
C HIS A 308 9.94 -0.90 -6.44
N ILE A 309 8.65 -1.14 -6.67
CA ILE A 309 7.76 -0.21 -7.38
C ILE A 309 7.66 1.12 -6.63
N ARG A 310 7.43 1.06 -5.31
CA ARG A 310 7.38 2.25 -4.47
C ARG A 310 8.72 3.00 -4.52
N ASP A 311 9.83 2.29 -4.37
CA ASP A 311 11.16 2.88 -4.33
C ASP A 311 11.51 3.57 -5.66
N HIS A 312 11.11 2.99 -6.80
CA HIS A 312 11.27 3.61 -8.12
C HIS A 312 10.48 4.92 -8.23
N LEU A 313 9.25 4.95 -7.72
CA LEU A 313 8.41 6.15 -7.70
C LEU A 313 8.98 7.23 -6.77
N LEU A 314 9.54 6.86 -5.61
CA LEU A 314 10.25 7.80 -4.73
C LEU A 314 11.45 8.43 -5.44
N ARG A 315 12.25 7.64 -6.18
CA ARG A 315 13.36 8.17 -7.00
C ARG A 315 12.86 9.15 -8.05
N ALA A 316 11.76 8.84 -8.73
CA ALA A 316 11.17 9.75 -9.70
C ALA A 316 10.76 11.10 -9.04
N ILE A 317 10.09 11.05 -7.88
CA ILE A 317 9.64 12.25 -7.15
C ILE A 317 10.84 13.10 -6.68
N TYR A 318 11.82 12.48 -6.02
CA TYR A 318 12.99 13.21 -5.52
C TYR A 318 13.85 13.80 -6.65
N GLY A 319 14.01 13.06 -7.75
CA GLY A 319 14.76 13.53 -8.91
C GLY A 319 14.05 14.70 -9.61
N THR A 320 12.73 14.64 -9.78
CA THR A 320 11.97 15.75 -10.36
C THR A 320 11.96 16.97 -9.48
N PHE A 321 11.87 16.80 -8.15
CA PHE A 321 11.98 17.91 -7.21
C PHE A 321 13.35 18.59 -7.26
N HIS A 322 14.42 17.80 -7.34
CA HIS A 322 15.77 18.31 -7.55
C HIS A 322 15.89 19.09 -8.86
N ASN A 323 15.40 18.54 -9.98
CA ASN A 323 15.44 19.20 -11.28
C ASN A 323 14.75 20.57 -11.28
N VAL A 324 13.56 20.69 -10.68
CA VAL A 324 12.85 21.97 -10.56
C VAL A 324 13.70 23.02 -9.84
N LYS A 325 14.33 22.65 -8.71
CA LYS A 325 15.17 23.58 -7.94
C LYS A 325 16.47 23.92 -8.65
N GLU A 326 17.10 22.98 -9.35
CA GLU A 326 18.35 23.24 -10.08
C GLU A 326 18.15 24.05 -11.35
N MET A 327 17.03 23.85 -12.06
CA MET A 327 16.75 24.56 -13.31
C MET A 327 16.35 26.03 -13.07
N GLU A 328 15.63 26.30 -11.97
CA GLU A 328 15.24 27.66 -11.57
C GLU A 328 15.51 27.91 -10.08
N PRO A 329 16.79 28.01 -9.67
CA PRO A 329 17.19 28.07 -8.26
C PRO A 329 16.75 29.33 -7.54
N GLU A 330 16.59 30.46 -8.26
CA GLU A 330 16.09 31.69 -7.70
C GLU A 330 14.56 31.62 -7.46
N THR A 331 13.80 31.12 -8.44
CA THR A 331 12.34 30.98 -8.35
C THR A 331 11.92 30.00 -7.27
N TYR A 332 12.61 28.87 -7.16
CA TYR A 332 12.23 27.76 -6.28
C TYR A 332 13.20 27.55 -5.09
N ALA A 333 13.97 28.58 -4.71
CA ALA A 333 14.91 28.54 -3.59
C ALA A 333 14.27 28.02 -2.28
N ASN A 334 13.04 28.48 -2.01
CA ASN A 334 12.22 28.18 -0.83
C ASN A 334 11.17 27.08 -1.07
N LEU A 335 11.19 26.40 -2.21
CA LEU A 335 10.34 25.23 -2.44
C LEU A 335 10.77 24.08 -1.52
N GLU A 336 9.83 23.48 -0.80
CA GLU A 336 10.05 22.29 0.03
C GLU A 336 8.97 21.22 -0.16
N PHE A 337 9.31 19.96 0.12
CA PHE A 337 8.31 18.92 0.31
C PHE A 337 7.48 19.24 1.55
N ASP A 338 6.17 19.32 1.37
CA ASP A 338 5.26 19.41 2.49
C ASP A 338 4.84 18.03 2.98
N TRP A 339 4.66 17.08 2.05
CA TRP A 339 4.35 15.70 2.35
C TRP A 339 4.67 14.79 1.15
N VAL A 340 5.14 13.58 1.41
CA VAL A 340 5.29 12.50 0.42
C VAL A 340 4.79 11.23 1.08
N ALA A 341 3.92 10.47 0.41
CA ALA A 341 3.47 9.18 0.90
C ALA A 341 4.67 8.24 1.02
N PHE A 342 4.78 7.53 2.15
CA PHE A 342 5.83 6.53 2.37
C PHE A 342 5.42 5.14 1.83
N VAL A 343 4.18 5.03 1.35
CA VAL A 343 3.55 3.85 0.74
C VAL A 343 3.05 4.17 -0.65
N ALA A 344 2.97 3.16 -1.51
CA ALA A 344 2.40 3.31 -2.84
C ALA A 344 0.90 2.97 -2.86
N ALA A 345 0.11 3.81 -3.51
CA ALA A 345 -1.28 3.54 -3.82
C ALA A 345 -1.37 2.50 -4.95
N GLN A 346 -1.93 1.34 -4.63
CA GLN A 346 -1.99 0.23 -5.56
C GLN A 346 -3.16 0.33 -6.54
N GLY A 347 -2.83 0.25 -7.83
CA GLY A 347 -3.79 0.30 -8.93
C GLY A 347 -4.64 -0.97 -9.05
N GLU A 348 -4.03 -2.14 -8.89
CA GLU A 348 -4.64 -3.46 -9.16
C GLU A 348 -4.54 -4.44 -7.99
N PHE A 349 -5.53 -5.31 -7.89
CA PHE A 349 -5.69 -6.33 -6.85
C PHE A 349 -6.00 -7.66 -7.54
N LYS A 350 -5.89 -8.77 -6.79
CA LYS A 350 -6.39 -10.06 -7.25
C LYS A 350 -7.83 -9.95 -7.75
N LYS A 351 -8.05 -10.42 -8.97
CA LYS A 351 -9.38 -10.63 -9.53
C LYS A 351 -9.84 -12.03 -9.16
N TYR A 352 -10.94 -12.11 -8.43
CA TYR A 352 -11.54 -13.38 -8.07
C TYR A 352 -12.60 -13.78 -9.11
N LYS A 353 -12.80 -15.08 -9.27
CA LYS A 353 -13.78 -15.62 -10.20
C LYS A 353 -15.07 -15.97 -9.47
N GLY A 354 -16.12 -15.22 -9.74
CA GLY A 354 -17.49 -15.59 -9.42
C GLY A 354 -18.15 -16.35 -10.55
N ASP A 355 -19.43 -16.64 -10.40
CA ASP A 355 -20.22 -17.31 -11.44
C ASP A 355 -20.52 -16.43 -12.65
N HIS A 356 -20.38 -15.12 -12.49
CA HIS A 356 -20.39 -14.16 -13.58
C HIS A 356 -19.13 -13.31 -13.48
N ILE A 357 -18.45 -13.11 -14.62
CA ILE A 357 -17.35 -12.16 -14.74
C ILE A 357 -17.92 -10.93 -15.45
N LEU A 358 -18.03 -9.81 -14.75
CA LEU A 358 -18.53 -8.57 -15.35
C LEU A 358 -17.55 -8.07 -16.41
N THR A 359 -18.03 -7.93 -17.65
CA THR A 359 -17.22 -7.49 -18.78
C THR A 359 -17.44 -6.01 -19.10
N GLU A 360 -16.57 -5.43 -19.94
CA GLU A 360 -16.84 -4.12 -20.54
C GLU A 360 -18.16 -4.14 -21.30
N THR A 361 -18.40 -5.16 -22.12
CA THR A 361 -19.63 -5.30 -22.92
C THR A 361 -20.88 -5.28 -22.05
N ASP A 362 -20.90 -6.00 -20.92
CA ASP A 362 -22.05 -5.99 -20.00
C ASP A 362 -22.34 -4.56 -19.49
N ILE A 363 -21.29 -3.78 -19.19
CA ILE A 363 -21.39 -2.40 -18.70
C ILE A 363 -21.85 -1.46 -19.82
N ARG A 364 -21.22 -1.53 -21.01
CA ARG A 364 -21.51 -0.67 -22.17
C ARG A 364 -22.91 -0.89 -22.74
N ASP A 365 -23.37 -2.13 -22.75
CA ASP A 365 -24.71 -2.48 -23.20
C ASP A 365 -25.77 -2.20 -22.13
N HIS A 366 -25.37 -1.75 -20.94
CA HIS A 366 -26.22 -1.55 -19.77
C HIS A 366 -27.13 -2.75 -19.51
N ARG A 367 -26.50 -3.94 -19.58
CA ARG A 367 -27.21 -5.20 -19.53
C ARG A 367 -28.03 -5.29 -18.24
N ILE A 368 -29.29 -5.68 -18.39
CA ILE A 368 -30.19 -5.90 -17.25
C ILE A 368 -29.93 -7.30 -16.71
N PHE A 369 -29.65 -7.38 -15.42
CA PHE A 369 -29.46 -8.66 -14.73
C PHE A 369 -30.64 -8.93 -13.77
N PRO A 370 -31.36 -10.07 -13.91
CA PRO A 370 -32.41 -10.45 -12.97
C PRO A 370 -31.92 -10.52 -11.52
N ASP A 371 -30.63 -10.81 -11.34
CA ASP A 371 -29.92 -10.90 -10.07
C ASP A 371 -29.07 -9.67 -9.75
N ALA A 372 -29.34 -8.52 -10.38
CA ALA A 372 -28.74 -7.26 -9.98
C ALA A 372 -29.04 -6.96 -8.51
N VAL A 373 -27.97 -6.74 -7.74
CA VAL A 373 -28.03 -6.38 -6.31
C VAL A 373 -27.41 -5.03 -6.02
N VAL A 374 -26.61 -4.50 -6.95
CA VAL A 374 -26.04 -3.16 -6.90
C VAL A 374 -26.20 -2.52 -8.27
N GLN A 375 -26.39 -1.21 -8.29
CA GLN A 375 -26.31 -0.41 -9.50
C GLN A 375 -25.17 0.60 -9.33
N ASN A 376 -24.16 0.50 -10.20
CA ASN A 376 -23.00 1.38 -10.19
C ASN A 376 -23.09 2.38 -11.34
N ALA A 377 -22.28 3.44 -11.24
CA ALA A 377 -22.02 4.38 -12.31
C ALA A 377 -20.54 4.83 -12.23
N GLY A 378 -20.11 5.60 -13.22
CA GLY A 378 -18.76 6.16 -13.29
C GLY A 378 -18.09 5.88 -14.63
N ALA A 379 -16.86 6.38 -14.76
CA ALA A 379 -16.06 6.23 -15.96
C ALA A 379 -15.31 4.90 -16.01
N PHE A 380 -15.03 4.41 -17.21
CA PHE A 380 -13.85 3.55 -17.36
C PHE A 380 -12.63 4.44 -17.19
N CYS A 381 -11.84 4.17 -16.14
CA CYS A 381 -10.60 4.87 -15.87
C CYS A 381 -9.46 3.98 -16.39
N LEU A 382 -9.01 4.21 -17.62
CA LEU A 382 -8.06 3.38 -18.33
C LEU A 382 -6.67 4.01 -18.34
N HIS A 383 -5.68 3.20 -17.99
CA HIS A 383 -4.30 3.63 -17.81
C HIS A 383 -3.43 2.92 -18.85
N TYR A 384 -2.80 3.68 -19.75
CA TYR A 384 -1.99 3.14 -20.82
C TYR A 384 -0.50 3.36 -20.48
N PRO A 385 0.24 2.30 -20.08
CA PRO A 385 1.65 2.41 -19.74
C PRO A 385 2.54 2.62 -20.97
N GLY A 386 3.83 2.85 -20.75
CA GLY A 386 4.83 2.82 -21.82
C GLY A 386 5.29 4.18 -22.33
N ASN A 387 5.32 5.21 -21.46
CA ASN A 387 5.98 6.46 -21.82
C ASN A 387 7.47 6.18 -22.15
N LYS A 388 7.88 6.53 -23.38
CA LYS A 388 9.20 6.16 -23.91
C LYS A 388 10.36 6.82 -23.18
N LYS A 389 10.13 8.00 -22.58
CA LYS A 389 11.19 8.78 -21.94
C LYS A 389 11.13 8.67 -20.42
N TYR A 390 9.95 8.68 -19.81
CA TYR A 390 9.80 8.68 -18.35
C TYR A 390 8.97 7.46 -17.96
N ASP A 391 9.60 6.35 -17.58
CA ASP A 391 8.93 5.07 -17.32
C ASP A 391 7.97 5.10 -16.12
N PHE A 392 8.14 6.07 -15.21
CA PHE A 392 7.24 6.40 -14.12
C PHE A 392 6.04 7.27 -14.55
N ARG A 393 5.85 7.45 -15.87
CA ARG A 393 4.72 8.19 -16.45
C ARG A 393 3.88 7.29 -17.34
N LEU A 394 2.57 7.51 -17.31
CA LEU A 394 1.67 6.94 -18.30
C LEU A 394 1.96 7.51 -19.70
N GLN A 395 1.78 6.68 -20.73
CA GLN A 395 1.77 7.13 -22.12
C GLN A 395 0.46 7.88 -22.41
N ALA A 396 -0.67 7.32 -21.97
CA ALA A 396 -1.98 7.93 -22.09
C ALA A 396 -2.87 7.55 -20.90
N TRP A 397 -3.92 8.33 -20.71
CA TRP A 397 -4.94 8.10 -19.71
C TRP A 397 -6.30 8.48 -20.27
N GLU A 398 -7.29 7.61 -20.07
CA GLU A 398 -8.63 7.82 -20.59
C GLU A 398 -9.65 7.73 -19.45
N TRP A 399 -10.36 8.83 -19.26
CA TRP A 399 -11.61 8.89 -18.51
C TRP A 399 -12.76 8.82 -19.49
N ASP A 400 -13.40 7.66 -19.55
CA ASP A 400 -14.47 7.37 -20.50
C ASP A 400 -15.83 7.28 -19.80
N GLU A 401 -16.58 8.37 -19.93
CA GLU A 401 -17.96 8.52 -19.44
C GLU A 401 -18.96 8.59 -20.60
N ARG A 402 -18.62 8.09 -21.79
CA ARG A 402 -19.42 8.35 -23.01
C ARG A 402 -20.88 7.92 -22.87
N ASP A 403 -21.12 6.89 -22.07
CA ASP A 403 -22.44 6.28 -21.93
C ASP A 403 -23.37 7.04 -20.97
N LYS A 404 -22.80 7.76 -19.98
CA LYS A 404 -23.52 8.55 -18.94
C LYS A 404 -24.72 7.85 -18.31
N LYS A 405 -24.64 6.53 -18.17
CA LYS A 405 -25.72 5.67 -17.69
C LYS A 405 -25.19 4.70 -16.64
N PRO A 406 -26.02 4.32 -15.67
CA PRO A 406 -25.65 3.33 -14.68
C PRO A 406 -25.64 1.92 -15.27
N TYR A 407 -24.99 0.98 -14.59
CA TYR A 407 -24.97 -0.44 -14.95
C TYR A 407 -25.21 -1.32 -13.73
N ASP A 408 -25.77 -2.49 -13.98
CA ASP A 408 -26.12 -3.44 -12.95
C ASP A 408 -24.89 -4.30 -12.58
N ILE A 409 -24.72 -4.58 -11.28
CA ILE A 409 -23.80 -5.60 -10.78
C ILE A 409 -24.65 -6.81 -10.36
N PRO A 410 -24.56 -7.95 -11.08
CA PRO A 410 -25.25 -9.16 -10.68
C PRO A 410 -24.62 -9.76 -9.42
N PHE A 411 -25.43 -10.38 -8.57
CA PHE A 411 -24.97 -11.00 -7.33
C PHE A 411 -23.90 -12.08 -7.56
N ARG A 412 -23.97 -12.74 -8.71
CA ARG A 412 -22.97 -13.71 -9.19
C ARG A 412 -21.56 -13.17 -9.36
N CYS A 413 -21.37 -11.84 -9.40
CA CYS A 413 -20.04 -11.21 -9.36
C CYS A 413 -19.47 -11.08 -7.93
N LEU A 414 -20.30 -11.27 -6.90
CA LEU A 414 -19.98 -10.96 -5.50
C LEU A 414 -19.73 -12.20 -4.64
N TYR A 415 -19.79 -13.42 -5.20
CA TYR A 415 -19.41 -14.64 -4.49
C TYR A 415 -18.52 -15.56 -5.33
N SER A 416 -17.70 -16.37 -4.65
CA SER A 416 -16.70 -17.24 -5.28
C SER A 416 -17.36 -18.39 -6.06
N SER A 417 -16.78 -18.71 -7.21
CA SER A 417 -17.22 -19.84 -8.04
C SER A 417 -16.86 -21.22 -7.45
N ASN A 418 -15.89 -21.30 -6.52
CA ASN A 418 -15.36 -22.58 -6.03
C ASN A 418 -15.14 -22.68 -4.52
N ILE A 419 -15.38 -21.61 -3.75
CA ILE A 419 -15.35 -21.63 -2.28
C ILE A 419 -16.73 -21.22 -1.81
N SER A 420 -17.49 -22.18 -1.26
CA SER A 420 -18.93 -22.03 -1.03
C SER A 420 -19.28 -20.88 -0.09
N ASN A 421 -18.45 -20.57 0.91
CA ASN A 421 -18.72 -19.53 1.90
C ASN A 421 -17.89 -18.25 1.71
N LEU A 422 -17.31 -18.04 0.51
CA LEU A 422 -16.51 -16.85 0.22
C LEU A 422 -17.27 -15.86 -0.66
N MET A 423 -17.37 -14.61 -0.18
CA MET A 423 -17.88 -13.47 -0.92
C MET A 423 -16.81 -12.41 -1.13
N MET A 424 -16.97 -11.58 -2.17
CA MET A 424 -16.00 -10.57 -2.57
C MET A 424 -16.70 -9.23 -2.78
N ALA A 425 -16.07 -8.15 -2.31
CA ALA A 425 -16.56 -6.78 -2.44
C ALA A 425 -15.42 -5.82 -2.81
N GLY A 426 -15.76 -4.59 -3.22
CA GLY A 426 -14.75 -3.62 -3.63
C GLY A 426 -14.02 -4.04 -4.91
N LYS A 427 -12.69 -3.86 -4.92
CA LYS A 427 -11.83 -4.22 -6.05
C LYS A 427 -11.70 -5.72 -6.28
N HIS A 428 -12.21 -6.54 -5.36
CA HIS A 428 -12.12 -8.00 -5.41
C HIS A 428 -13.29 -8.67 -6.15
N ILE A 429 -14.30 -7.91 -6.58
CA ILE A 429 -15.43 -8.48 -7.31
C ILE A 429 -15.00 -9.11 -8.64
N SER A 430 -15.83 -10.00 -9.18
CA SER A 430 -15.48 -10.71 -10.41
C SER A 430 -15.71 -9.87 -11.65
N THR A 431 -14.61 -9.41 -12.26
CA THR A 431 -14.62 -8.56 -13.45
C THR A 431 -13.50 -8.93 -14.41
N THR A 432 -13.63 -8.56 -15.68
CA THR A 432 -12.46 -8.43 -16.56
C THR A 432 -11.60 -7.25 -16.11
N HIS A 433 -10.39 -7.12 -16.65
CA HIS A 433 -9.53 -5.96 -16.37
C HIS A 433 -10.23 -4.64 -16.72
N ILE A 434 -10.81 -4.54 -17.94
CA ILE A 434 -11.52 -3.34 -18.38
C ILE A 434 -12.80 -3.11 -17.58
N GLY A 435 -13.59 -4.16 -17.28
CA GLY A 435 -14.78 -4.00 -16.42
C GLY A 435 -14.43 -3.53 -15.01
N GLY A 436 -13.32 -4.02 -14.47
CA GLY A 436 -12.79 -3.64 -13.16
C GLY A 436 -12.34 -2.18 -13.10
N SER A 437 -11.87 -1.60 -14.21
CA SER A 437 -11.45 -0.20 -14.27
C SER A 437 -12.58 0.79 -13.96
N ASN A 438 -13.84 0.38 -14.16
CA ASN A 438 -15.04 1.12 -13.79
C ASN A 438 -15.59 0.69 -12.41
N ALA A 439 -15.68 -0.61 -12.16
CA ALA A 439 -16.31 -1.11 -10.94
C ALA A 439 -15.50 -0.87 -9.64
N LYS A 440 -14.20 -0.56 -9.76
CA LYS A 440 -13.26 -0.42 -8.63
C LYS A 440 -13.42 0.81 -7.74
N PHE A 441 -14.24 1.80 -8.13
CA PHE A 441 -14.37 3.04 -7.35
C PHE A 441 -14.83 2.76 -5.91
N MET A 442 -14.33 3.53 -4.95
CA MET A 442 -14.51 3.20 -3.52
C MET A 442 -15.98 3.21 -3.09
N ALA A 443 -16.77 4.16 -3.62
CA ALA A 443 -18.22 4.22 -3.37
C ALA A 443 -18.95 2.98 -3.91
N ASN A 444 -18.66 2.60 -5.16
CA ASN A 444 -19.15 1.36 -5.78
C ASN A 444 -18.79 0.14 -4.91
N GLY A 445 -17.55 0.09 -4.40
CA GLY A 445 -17.09 -0.95 -3.50
C GLY A 445 -17.85 -1.03 -2.18
N GLY A 446 -18.22 0.11 -1.59
CA GLY A 446 -19.11 0.16 -0.43
C GLY A 446 -20.49 -0.42 -0.73
N CYS A 447 -21.01 -0.17 -1.93
CA CYS A 447 -22.27 -0.77 -2.36
C CYS A 447 -22.18 -2.31 -2.49
N HIS A 448 -21.08 -2.82 -3.05
CA HIS A 448 -20.84 -4.27 -3.10
C HIS A 448 -20.85 -4.88 -1.68
N ALA A 449 -20.24 -4.19 -0.72
CA ALA A 449 -20.14 -4.65 0.66
C ALA A 449 -21.47 -4.74 1.40
N LEU A 450 -22.41 -3.80 1.15
CA LEU A 450 -23.77 -3.89 1.67
C LEU A 450 -24.49 -5.13 1.13
N ALA A 451 -24.35 -5.42 -0.16
CA ALA A 451 -24.94 -6.60 -0.78
C ALA A 451 -24.36 -7.89 -0.21
N THR A 452 -23.05 -7.99 -0.03
CA THR A 452 -22.41 -9.19 0.54
C THR A 452 -22.72 -9.36 2.03
N ALA A 453 -22.85 -8.28 2.81
CA ALA A 453 -23.25 -8.35 4.21
C ALA A 453 -24.69 -8.84 4.38
N ALA A 454 -25.63 -8.30 3.59
CA ALA A 454 -27.00 -8.78 3.56
C ALA A 454 -27.09 -10.26 3.15
N ALA A 455 -26.30 -10.67 2.16
CA ALA A 455 -26.23 -12.07 1.76
C ALA A 455 -25.65 -12.96 2.87
N ALA A 456 -24.61 -12.53 3.57
CA ALA A 456 -24.00 -13.30 4.66
C ALA A 456 -25.00 -13.57 5.79
N HIS A 457 -25.75 -12.53 6.17
CA HIS A 457 -26.82 -12.65 7.16
C HIS A 457 -27.88 -13.68 6.74
N LEU A 458 -28.37 -13.58 5.49
CA LEU A 458 -29.37 -14.51 4.99
C LEU A 458 -28.84 -15.94 4.81
N CYS A 459 -27.55 -16.11 4.50
CA CYS A 459 -26.90 -17.43 4.47
C CYS A 459 -27.02 -18.13 5.83
N LYS A 460 -26.81 -17.38 6.91
CA LYS A 460 -27.00 -17.89 8.29
C LYS A 460 -28.47 -18.19 8.58
N GLU A 461 -29.39 -17.26 8.30
CA GLU A 461 -30.81 -17.45 8.58
C GLU A 461 -31.41 -18.67 7.86
N HIS A 462 -31.06 -18.86 6.58
CA HIS A 462 -31.58 -19.94 5.75
C HIS A 462 -30.68 -21.18 5.72
N GLN A 463 -29.59 -21.18 6.48
CA GLN A 463 -28.60 -22.27 6.53
C GLN A 463 -28.14 -22.72 5.13
N THR A 464 -27.81 -21.74 4.29
CA THR A 464 -27.43 -21.94 2.89
C THR A 464 -26.18 -21.13 2.55
N ASP A 465 -25.58 -21.41 1.39
CA ASP A 465 -24.47 -20.62 0.86
C ASP A 465 -24.98 -19.47 -0.05
N PRO A 466 -24.10 -18.54 -0.52
CA PRO A 466 -24.47 -17.44 -1.39
C PRO A 466 -25.13 -17.90 -2.69
N ARG A 467 -24.79 -19.08 -3.21
CA ARG A 467 -25.42 -19.65 -4.40
C ARG A 467 -26.86 -20.06 -4.13
N GLY A 468 -27.13 -20.68 -2.97
CA GLY A 468 -28.51 -20.96 -2.56
C GLY A 468 -29.31 -19.68 -2.28
N ILE A 469 -28.69 -18.61 -1.80
CA ILE A 469 -29.35 -17.28 -1.74
C ILE A 469 -29.73 -16.80 -3.13
N TYR A 470 -28.82 -16.88 -4.10
CA TYR A 470 -29.10 -16.54 -5.50
C TYR A 470 -30.26 -17.38 -6.07
N GLU A 471 -30.26 -18.69 -5.84
CA GLU A 471 -31.24 -19.61 -6.43
C GLU A 471 -32.63 -19.53 -5.80
N LYS A 472 -32.71 -19.29 -4.48
CA LYS A 472 -33.95 -19.50 -3.70
C LYS A 472 -34.43 -18.27 -2.94
N HIS A 473 -33.54 -17.33 -2.60
CA HIS A 473 -33.84 -16.21 -1.69
C HIS A 473 -33.52 -14.83 -2.30
N LEU A 474 -33.34 -14.74 -3.62
CA LEU A 474 -32.96 -13.51 -4.30
C LEU A 474 -33.93 -12.31 -4.04
N PRO A 475 -35.27 -12.48 -4.00
CA PRO A 475 -36.17 -11.38 -3.65
C PRO A 475 -35.94 -10.84 -2.23
N GLU A 476 -35.66 -11.72 -1.28
CA GLU A 476 -35.40 -11.37 0.10
C GLU A 476 -34.03 -10.70 0.28
N LEU A 477 -33.02 -11.16 -0.47
CA LEU A 477 -31.72 -10.49 -0.55
C LEU A 477 -31.89 -9.03 -0.98
N LYS A 478 -32.60 -8.80 -2.09
CA LYS A 478 -32.85 -7.44 -2.59
C LYS A 478 -33.61 -6.59 -1.57
N ALA A 479 -34.63 -7.15 -0.92
CA ALA A 479 -35.38 -6.45 0.11
C ALA A 479 -34.50 -6.07 1.32
N THR A 480 -33.61 -6.97 1.74
CA THR A 480 -32.68 -6.73 2.85
C THR A 480 -31.67 -5.65 2.53
N ILE A 481 -31.08 -5.68 1.32
CA ILE A 481 -30.19 -4.64 0.82
C ILE A 481 -30.88 -3.27 0.83
N ILE A 482 -32.14 -3.21 0.39
CA ILE A 482 -32.92 -1.96 0.38
C ILE A 482 -33.11 -1.42 1.81
N ARG A 483 -33.44 -2.29 2.77
CA ARG A 483 -33.60 -1.89 4.18
C ARG A 483 -32.31 -1.36 4.81
N GLN A 484 -31.15 -1.81 4.34
CA GLN A 484 -29.84 -1.37 4.86
C GLN A 484 -29.38 0.01 4.36
N GLY A 485 -30.16 0.67 3.50
CA GLY A 485 -29.85 2.01 3.02
C GLY A 485 -29.34 2.08 1.58
N GLN A 486 -29.37 0.97 0.83
CA GLN A 486 -29.37 1.06 -0.63
C GLN A 486 -30.80 1.28 -1.12
N GLY A 487 -31.23 2.54 -1.22
CA GLY A 487 -32.28 2.84 -2.19
C GLY A 487 -31.81 2.32 -3.54
N ILE A 488 -32.42 1.27 -4.08
CA ILE A 488 -32.32 1.01 -5.52
C ILE A 488 -33.06 2.18 -6.15
N TRP A 489 -32.29 3.21 -6.49
CA TRP A 489 -32.81 4.43 -7.09
C TRP A 489 -33.50 4.06 -8.41
N ASP A 490 -34.71 4.58 -8.57
CA ASP A 490 -35.48 4.48 -9.80
C ASP A 490 -34.58 4.88 -10.97
N ARG A 491 -34.49 4.03 -12.00
CA ARG A 491 -33.76 4.30 -13.26
C ARG A 491 -34.14 5.65 -13.91
N LYS A 492 -35.18 6.32 -13.41
CA LYS A 492 -35.70 7.61 -13.88
C LYS A 492 -35.04 8.86 -13.29
N SER A 493 -34.26 8.80 -12.21
CA SER A 493 -33.62 10.03 -11.69
C SER A 493 -32.23 10.24 -12.30
N ASP A 494 -32.13 11.19 -13.22
CA ASP A 494 -30.91 11.78 -13.83
C ASP A 494 -30.06 12.55 -12.79
N ASN A 495 -29.85 11.99 -11.61
CA ASN A 495 -29.02 12.59 -10.57
C ASN A 495 -27.59 12.07 -10.70
N ARG A 496 -26.86 12.76 -11.55
CA ARG A 496 -25.40 12.75 -11.62
C ARG A 496 -24.86 13.20 -10.25
N LEU A 497 -24.12 12.32 -9.58
CA LEU A 497 -23.15 12.72 -8.56
C LEU A 497 -21.86 13.14 -9.27
#